data_AF-A0A8B7R6G5-F1
#
_entry.id   AF-A0A8B7R6G5-F1
#
_cell.length_a   1.000
_cell.length_b   1.000
_cell.length_c   1.000
_cell.angle_alpha   90.00
_cell.angle_beta   90.00
_cell.angle_gamma   90.00
#
_symmetry.space_group_name_H-M   'P 1'
#
loop_
_entity.id
_entity.type
_entity.pdbx_description
1 polymer ?
#
loop_
_entity_poly.entity_id
_entity_poly.type
_entity_poly.pdbx_seq_one_letter_code
_entity_poly.pdbx_strand_id
1 'polypeptide(L)'
;MGHSNSTLKGSLVRGSTEKRPTCDSRPGMWEFQSVCAPDPTSAMALLSINELPENILLEVFIHVPARQLLRSCRPVCSLWRDIIDLMTLWKRKCLQEGFITKDWDEPVADWKIFFFLCSLRRNLLQNPCAEEEMKSWNLDFNGGHRWKVESLPGAHGTDFPDLRVKKYFVTSFELCLKSQLIDLKAEGYWEELLDRFRPDIVVTDWFAPRADCGCTYNIKVKLLSADYIVLKSFEPPPVNIQQWSDTKWTEVSHTFSDYPPGVRYIHFQHGGKDTQYWAGWYGPRVTNSSVTVSSKMARSPAPSTSQPETTQG
;
A
#
# COMPACT_ATOMS: atom_id res chain seq x y z
N MET A 1 65.03 -7.92 -16.51
CA MET A 1 65.28 -8.59 -17.81
C MET A 1 64.14 -8.14 -18.72
N GLY A 2 64.29 -7.05 -19.46
CA GLY A 2 64.98 -6.95 -20.75
C GLY A 2 63.91 -6.45 -21.72
N HIS A 3 63.91 -5.15 -22.05
CA HIS A 3 64.40 -4.62 -23.34
C HIS A 3 63.45 -4.95 -24.51
N SER A 4 63.02 -4.07 -25.41
CA SER A 4 63.26 -2.65 -25.70
C SER A 4 62.31 -2.23 -26.85
N ASN A 5 61.96 -0.92 -26.91
CA ASN A 5 62.01 0.03 -28.05
C ASN A 5 61.60 -0.41 -29.48
N SER A 6 61.10 0.40 -30.41
CA SER A 6 61.10 1.86 -30.66
C SER A 6 60.22 2.09 -31.90
N THR A 7 59.36 3.11 -31.96
CA THR A 7 59.58 4.49 -32.48
C THR A 7 59.72 4.64 -34.01
N LEU A 8 59.00 5.63 -34.54
CA LEU A 8 59.33 6.63 -35.59
C LEU A 8 58.25 6.70 -36.70
N LYS A 9 57.45 7.79 -36.73
CA LYS A 9 57.69 9.13 -37.34
C LYS A 9 57.46 9.15 -38.86
N GLY A 10 56.68 10.12 -39.32
CA GLY A 10 56.68 10.56 -40.72
C GLY A 10 55.58 11.58 -41.02
N SER A 11 55.93 12.86 -40.94
CA SER A 11 55.14 14.02 -41.42
C SER A 11 55.84 14.60 -42.65
N LEU A 12 55.09 15.00 -43.69
CA LEU A 12 55.44 16.02 -44.71
C LEU A 12 54.19 16.16 -45.63
N VAL A 13 53.45 17.28 -45.78
CA VAL A 13 53.72 18.70 -46.13
C VAL A 13 53.58 18.99 -47.65
N ARG A 14 52.83 20.08 -47.93
CA ARG A 14 52.72 20.91 -49.18
C ARG A 14 52.03 20.27 -50.38
N GLY A 15 51.25 20.98 -51.20
CA GLY A 15 50.96 22.42 -51.35
C GLY A 15 50.55 22.71 -52.81
N SER A 16 50.12 23.95 -53.09
CA SER A 16 49.98 24.59 -54.43
C SER A 16 48.66 24.32 -55.18
N THR A 17 47.65 25.21 -55.14
CA THR A 17 47.42 26.43 -55.98
C THR A 17 47.33 26.19 -57.48
N GLU A 18 46.20 26.51 -58.12
CA GLU A 18 46.10 27.61 -59.10
C GLU A 18 44.69 27.82 -59.72
N LYS A 19 44.30 29.11 -59.73
CA LYS A 19 43.68 29.92 -60.79
C LYS A 19 42.31 29.59 -61.40
N ARG A 20 41.42 30.58 -61.23
CA ARG A 20 40.31 30.95 -62.14
C ARG A 20 40.85 31.47 -63.49
N PRO A 21 39.98 31.52 -64.49
CA PRO A 21 39.73 32.79 -65.17
C PRO A 21 38.24 33.13 -65.30
N THR A 22 37.99 34.43 -65.51
CA THR A 22 36.71 35.13 -65.64
C THR A 22 36.37 35.45 -67.11
N CYS A 23 35.16 36.03 -67.28
CA CYS A 23 34.56 36.69 -68.47
C CYS A 23 33.70 35.74 -69.34
N ASP A 24 32.52 36.09 -69.85
CA ASP A 24 31.85 37.38 -69.99
C ASP A 24 30.37 37.19 -70.41
N SER A 25 29.56 38.26 -70.31
CA SER A 25 28.36 38.58 -71.13
C SER A 25 27.00 37.85 -70.92
N ARG A 26 25.99 38.65 -70.52
CA ARG A 26 24.52 38.49 -70.77
C ARG A 26 24.20 38.71 -72.28
N PRO A 27 22.97 38.51 -72.85
CA PRO A 27 21.62 38.40 -72.24
C PRO A 27 20.66 37.36 -72.88
N GLY A 28 19.50 37.10 -72.25
CA GLY A 28 18.41 36.33 -72.88
C GLY A 28 17.32 35.88 -71.93
N MET A 29 16.24 36.66 -71.89
CA MET A 29 14.98 36.49 -71.17
C MET A 29 14.17 35.30 -71.69
N TRP A 30 13.81 34.32 -70.86
CA TRP A 30 12.49 33.63 -70.88
C TRP A 30 12.13 33.22 -69.44
N GLU A 31 11.09 33.84 -68.87
CA GLU A 31 10.45 33.36 -67.65
C GLU A 31 9.74 32.03 -67.94
N PHE A 32 10.24 30.95 -67.35
CA PHE A 32 9.42 29.77 -67.09
C PHE A 32 9.12 29.77 -65.59
N GLN A 33 7.90 30.18 -65.24
CA GLN A 33 7.33 29.89 -63.94
C GLN A 33 7.26 28.37 -63.78
N SER A 34 8.22 27.81 -63.06
CA SER A 34 8.11 26.47 -62.50
C SER A 34 7.08 26.56 -61.38
N VAL A 35 5.85 26.12 -61.69
CA VAL A 35 4.88 25.77 -60.66
C VAL A 35 5.45 24.54 -59.95
N CYS A 36 6.12 24.76 -58.83
CA CYS A 36 6.48 23.67 -57.92
C CYS A 36 5.18 22.97 -57.53
N ALA A 37 5.00 21.73 -57.98
CA ALA A 37 4.03 20.83 -57.39
C ALA A 37 4.33 20.74 -55.88
N PRO A 38 3.33 20.82 -55.00
CA PRO A 38 3.58 20.58 -53.58
C PRO A 38 4.11 19.16 -53.42
N ASP A 39 5.27 19.06 -52.82
CA ASP A 39 5.93 17.83 -52.40
C ASP A 39 4.91 16.98 -51.58
N PRO A 40 4.59 15.73 -51.96
CA PRO A 40 3.66 14.88 -51.21
C PRO A 40 4.18 14.47 -49.83
N THR A 41 5.36 14.93 -49.44
CA THR A 41 6.09 14.48 -48.26
C THR A 41 6.02 15.48 -47.09
N SER A 42 4.95 16.27 -47.01
CA SER A 42 4.69 17.16 -45.87
C SER A 42 3.25 17.03 -45.38
N ALA A 43 3.09 16.22 -44.31
CA ALA A 43 2.05 16.28 -43.26
C ALA A 43 1.44 14.91 -42.89
N MET A 44 2.27 13.94 -42.51
CA MET A 44 1.90 13.15 -41.33
C MET A 44 2.47 13.90 -40.13
N ALA A 45 1.80 14.99 -39.74
CA ALA A 45 1.99 15.54 -38.41
C ALA A 45 1.72 14.36 -37.46
N LEU A 46 2.77 13.89 -36.77
CA LEU A 46 2.59 12.95 -35.69
C LEU A 46 1.67 13.65 -34.70
N LEU A 47 0.40 13.27 -34.70
CA LEU A 47 -0.59 13.79 -33.77
C LEU A 47 0.00 13.65 -32.38
N SER A 48 0.26 14.78 -31.75
CA SER A 48 0.76 14.77 -30.38
C SER A 48 -0.36 14.22 -29.50
N ILE A 49 -0.03 13.29 -28.61
CA ILE A 49 -1.03 12.76 -27.65
C ILE A 49 -1.70 13.89 -26.87
N ASN A 50 -1.03 15.04 -26.72
CA ASN A 50 -1.54 16.23 -26.03
C ASN A 50 -2.62 16.99 -26.81
N GLU A 51 -2.82 16.69 -28.10
CA GLU A 51 -3.90 17.24 -28.93
C GLU A 51 -5.19 16.42 -28.81
N LEU A 52 -5.13 15.27 -28.14
CA LEU A 52 -6.32 14.47 -27.86
C LEU A 52 -7.23 15.20 -26.85
N PRO A 53 -8.56 15.07 -26.98
CA PRO A 53 -9.48 15.63 -26.00
C PRO A 53 -9.25 15.06 -24.59
N GLU A 54 -9.50 15.87 -23.56
CA GLU A 54 -9.21 15.49 -22.16
C GLU A 54 -9.89 14.18 -21.72
N ASN A 55 -11.08 13.89 -22.23
CA ASN A 55 -11.78 12.64 -21.94
C ASN A 55 -11.03 11.41 -22.49
N ILE A 56 -10.35 11.52 -23.63
CA ILE A 56 -9.54 10.44 -24.18
C ILE A 56 -8.26 10.28 -23.37
N LEU A 57 -7.61 11.38 -22.98
CA LEU A 57 -6.44 11.35 -22.09
C LEU A 57 -6.76 10.70 -20.74
N LEU A 58 -7.94 11.01 -20.17
CA LEU A 58 -8.44 10.35 -18.97
C LEU A 58 -8.54 8.83 -19.15
N GLU A 59 -9.16 8.36 -20.24
CA GLU A 59 -9.25 6.92 -20.52
C GLU A 59 -7.87 6.27 -20.70
N VAL A 60 -6.92 6.96 -21.34
CA VAL A 60 -5.53 6.47 -21.42
C VAL A 60 -4.90 6.34 -20.03
N PHE A 61 -5.03 7.36 -19.19
CA PHE A 61 -4.42 7.36 -17.85
C PHE A 61 -5.09 6.37 -16.89
N ILE A 62 -6.37 6.03 -17.09
CA ILE A 62 -7.05 5.00 -16.30
C ILE A 62 -6.32 3.66 -16.39
N HIS A 63 -5.71 3.33 -17.53
CA HIS A 63 -4.97 2.07 -17.72
C HIS A 63 -3.53 2.10 -17.20
N VAL A 64 -2.99 3.27 -16.83
CA VAL A 64 -1.62 3.39 -16.32
C VAL A 64 -1.60 3.09 -14.81
N PRO A 65 -0.61 2.33 -14.30
CA PRO A 65 -0.47 2.06 -12.87
C PRO A 65 -0.40 3.36 -12.05
N ALA A 66 -1.13 3.42 -10.94
CA ALA A 66 -1.28 4.64 -10.13
C ALA A 66 0.05 5.25 -9.65
N ARG A 67 1.03 4.40 -9.29
CA ARG A 67 2.37 4.86 -8.91
C ARG A 67 3.11 5.53 -10.07
N GLN A 68 2.95 5.02 -11.29
CA GLN A 68 3.57 5.58 -12.49
C GLN A 68 2.88 6.88 -12.92
N LEU A 69 1.56 6.98 -12.75
CA LEU A 69 0.85 8.25 -12.96
C LEU A 69 1.46 9.37 -12.12
N LEU A 70 1.68 9.14 -10.82
CA LEU A 70 2.19 10.18 -9.92
C LEU A 70 3.68 10.46 -10.10
N ARG A 71 4.52 9.45 -10.37
CA ARG A 71 5.98 9.62 -10.44
C ARG A 71 6.49 9.99 -11.82
N SER A 72 5.88 9.47 -12.88
CA SER A 72 6.40 9.56 -14.24
C SER A 72 5.51 10.38 -15.15
N CYS A 73 4.18 10.26 -15.07
CA CYS A 73 3.26 10.98 -15.96
C CYS A 73 2.96 12.41 -15.47
N ARG A 74 2.73 12.59 -14.16
CA ARG A 74 2.45 13.89 -13.55
C ARG A 74 3.53 14.96 -13.81
N PRO A 75 4.84 14.66 -13.83
CA PRO A 75 5.86 15.68 -14.15
C PRO A 75 6.08 15.94 -15.64
N VAL A 76 5.41 15.23 -16.56
CA VAL A 76 5.65 15.38 -18.02
C VAL A 76 5.32 16.78 -18.52
N CYS A 77 4.12 17.28 -18.21
CA CYS A 77 3.67 18.62 -18.57
C CYS A 77 2.49 19.05 -17.66
N SER A 78 2.11 20.33 -17.72
CA SER A 78 1.00 20.88 -16.94
C SER A 78 -0.34 20.21 -17.27
N LEU A 79 -0.62 19.96 -18.55
CA LEU A 79 -1.85 19.27 -18.98
C LEU A 79 -2.01 17.90 -18.30
N TRP A 80 -0.96 17.08 -18.33
CA TRP A 80 -0.99 15.75 -17.71
C TRP A 80 -1.15 15.83 -16.20
N ARG A 81 -0.44 16.77 -15.56
CA ARG A 81 -0.57 17.01 -14.12
C ARG A 81 -2.01 17.38 -13.76
N ASP A 82 -2.61 18.31 -14.49
CA ASP A 82 -3.94 18.81 -14.17
C ASP A 82 -4.99 17.71 -14.35
N ILE A 83 -4.89 16.89 -15.40
CA ILE A 83 -5.75 15.71 -15.62
C ILE A 83 -5.51 14.63 -14.54
N ILE A 84 -4.26 14.36 -14.18
CA ILE A 84 -3.91 13.38 -13.12
C ILE A 84 -4.38 13.86 -11.75
N ASP A 85 -4.51 15.17 -11.55
CA ASP A 85 -4.98 15.74 -10.31
C ASP A 85 -6.52 15.81 -10.21
N LEU A 86 -7.25 15.56 -11.30
CA LEU A 86 -8.72 15.50 -11.30
C LEU A 86 -9.25 14.32 -10.48
N MET A 87 -10.25 14.59 -9.65
CA MET A 87 -10.97 13.54 -8.90
C MET A 87 -11.59 12.47 -9.80
N THR A 88 -12.02 12.84 -11.01
CA THR A 88 -12.74 11.96 -11.94
C THR A 88 -11.89 10.80 -12.41
N LEU A 89 -10.58 11.01 -12.59
CA LEU A 89 -9.63 9.95 -12.93
C LEU A 89 -9.62 8.86 -11.86
N TRP A 90 -9.41 9.26 -10.62
CA TRP A 90 -9.26 8.33 -9.48
C TRP A 90 -10.58 7.66 -9.12
N LYS A 91 -11.71 8.36 -9.22
CA LYS A 91 -13.05 7.76 -9.07
C LYS A 91 -13.31 6.69 -10.14
N ARG A 92 -12.97 6.96 -11.41
CA ARG A 92 -13.09 5.96 -12.50
C ARG A 92 -12.16 4.77 -12.30
N LYS A 93 -10.92 4.99 -11.86
CA LYS A 93 -10.01 3.89 -11.49
C LYS A 93 -10.57 3.05 -10.34
N CYS A 94 -11.16 3.67 -9.31
CA CYS A 94 -11.82 2.94 -8.23
C CYS A 94 -13.00 2.08 -8.73
N LEU A 95 -13.79 2.59 -9.70
CA LEU A 95 -14.86 1.81 -10.33
C LEU A 95 -14.32 0.61 -11.12
N GLN A 96 -13.25 0.82 -11.89
CA GLN A 96 -12.65 -0.23 -12.72
C GLN A 96 -12.06 -1.37 -11.87
N GLU A 97 -11.41 -1.04 -10.76
CA GLU A 97 -10.85 -2.02 -9.82
C GLU A 97 -11.91 -2.62 -8.87
N GLY A 98 -13.17 -2.19 -8.95
CA GLY A 98 -14.26 -2.68 -8.11
C GLY A 98 -14.20 -2.21 -6.65
N PHE A 99 -13.43 -1.16 -6.34
CA PHE A 99 -13.34 -0.59 -4.99
C PHE A 99 -14.61 0.18 -4.59
N ILE A 100 -15.33 0.72 -5.58
CA ILE A 100 -16.61 1.41 -5.39
C ILE A 100 -17.63 0.92 -6.40
N THR A 101 -18.92 1.07 -6.08
CA THR A 101 -20.03 0.83 -7.01
C THR A 101 -20.45 2.12 -7.72
N LYS A 102 -21.33 2.00 -8.73
CA LYS A 102 -21.91 3.17 -9.41
C LYS A 102 -22.74 4.04 -8.47
N ASP A 103 -23.38 3.41 -7.48
CA ASP A 103 -24.24 4.03 -6.47
C ASP A 103 -23.45 4.45 -5.22
N TRP A 104 -22.17 4.78 -5.39
CA TRP A 104 -21.34 5.22 -4.28
C TRP A 104 -21.70 6.66 -3.85
N ASP A 105 -22.29 6.77 -2.65
CA ASP A 105 -22.79 8.04 -2.11
C ASP A 105 -21.97 8.58 -0.93
N GLU A 106 -20.94 7.88 -0.46
CA GLU A 106 -20.11 8.36 0.65
C GLU A 106 -19.13 9.46 0.17
N PRO A 107 -19.01 10.59 0.90
CA PRO A 107 -18.07 11.64 0.54
C PRO A 107 -16.62 11.17 0.74
N VAL A 108 -15.79 11.36 -0.27
CA VAL A 108 -14.35 11.04 -0.24
C VAL A 108 -13.55 12.33 -0.28
N ALA A 109 -12.75 12.58 0.77
CA ALA A 109 -11.94 13.79 0.88
C ALA A 109 -10.84 13.88 -0.18
N ASP A 110 -10.14 12.77 -0.43
CA ASP A 110 -9.12 12.67 -1.47
C ASP A 110 -9.22 11.30 -2.18
N TRP A 111 -9.67 11.33 -3.43
CA TRP A 111 -9.86 10.12 -4.24
C TRP A 111 -8.54 9.41 -4.57
N LYS A 112 -7.41 10.12 -4.60
CA LYS A 112 -6.10 9.51 -4.82
C LYS A 112 -5.74 8.66 -3.64
N ILE A 113 -5.82 9.25 -2.44
CA ILE A 113 -5.49 8.57 -1.20
C ILE A 113 -6.44 7.40 -0.98
N PHE A 114 -7.73 7.61 -1.21
CA PHE A 114 -8.73 6.54 -1.14
C PHE A 114 -8.38 5.37 -2.06
N PHE A 115 -8.03 5.65 -3.33
CA PHE A 115 -7.59 4.62 -4.27
C PHE A 115 -6.40 3.83 -3.73
N PHE A 116 -5.36 4.52 -3.22
CA PHE A 116 -4.18 3.85 -2.70
C PHE A 116 -4.50 3.00 -1.47
N LEU A 117 -5.30 3.52 -0.52
CA LEU A 117 -5.71 2.77 0.67
C LEU A 117 -6.51 1.52 0.30
N CYS A 118 -7.45 1.61 -0.64
CA CYS A 118 -8.18 0.46 -1.15
C CYS A 118 -7.26 -0.54 -1.84
N SER A 119 -6.35 -0.08 -2.70
CA SER A 119 -5.41 -0.94 -3.42
C SER A 119 -4.40 -1.66 -2.52
N LEU A 120 -4.06 -1.06 -1.36
CA LEU A 120 -3.13 -1.64 -0.39
C LEU A 120 -3.85 -2.49 0.67
N ARG A 121 -5.19 -2.49 0.70
CA ARG A 121 -5.97 -3.13 1.76
C ARG A 121 -5.82 -4.65 1.71
N ARG A 122 -5.17 -5.19 2.73
CA ARG A 122 -5.01 -6.63 2.98
C ARG A 122 -4.64 -6.84 4.45
N ASN A 123 -4.67 -8.09 4.91
CA ASN A 123 -4.13 -8.43 6.22
C ASN A 123 -2.61 -8.22 6.21
N LEU A 124 -2.11 -7.45 7.18
CA LEU A 124 -0.69 -7.15 7.36
C LEU A 124 0.01 -8.18 8.27
N LEU A 125 -0.75 -9.01 8.98
CA LEU A 125 -0.19 -10.13 9.73
C LEU A 125 0.10 -11.29 8.80
N GLN A 126 1.27 -11.90 8.98
CA GLN A 126 1.64 -13.14 8.28
C GLN A 126 1.17 -14.35 9.07
N ASN A 127 0.83 -15.43 8.36
CA ASN A 127 0.41 -16.71 8.94
C ASN A 127 -0.64 -16.56 10.08
N PRO A 128 -1.79 -15.90 9.83
CA PRO A 128 -2.79 -15.63 10.88
C PRO A 128 -3.56 -16.88 11.32
N CYS A 129 -3.62 -17.91 10.48
CA CYS A 129 -4.41 -19.13 10.71
C CYS A 129 -3.55 -20.38 10.94
N ALA A 130 -2.26 -20.25 11.24
CA ALA A 130 -1.35 -21.37 11.52
C ALA A 130 -1.13 -22.37 10.36
N GLU A 131 -1.36 -21.95 9.11
CA GLU A 131 -1.11 -22.80 7.94
C GLU A 131 0.37 -23.14 7.78
N GLU A 132 1.24 -22.23 8.21
CA GLU A 132 2.70 -22.37 8.18
C GLU A 132 3.30 -22.63 9.57
N GLU A 133 2.61 -23.40 10.41
CA GLU A 133 2.99 -23.67 11.79
C GLU A 133 3.20 -22.34 12.57
N MET A 134 4.30 -22.18 13.30
CA MET A 134 4.64 -20.94 14.03
C MET A 134 5.47 -19.94 13.20
N LYS A 135 5.61 -20.12 11.87
CA LYS A 135 6.41 -19.20 11.05
C LYS A 135 5.87 -17.77 11.12
N SER A 136 6.80 -16.82 11.01
CA SER A 136 6.57 -15.36 11.08
C SER A 136 6.09 -14.82 12.44
N TRP A 137 5.88 -15.67 13.44
CA TRP A 137 5.54 -15.25 14.80
C TRP A 137 6.78 -15.27 15.70
N ASN A 138 7.02 -14.18 16.42
CA ASN A 138 7.98 -14.17 17.52
C ASN A 138 7.34 -14.76 18.77
N LEU A 139 8.00 -15.72 19.43
CA LEU A 139 7.48 -16.36 20.63
C LEU A 139 8.01 -15.63 21.87
N ASP A 140 7.26 -14.65 22.34
CA ASP A 140 7.66 -13.83 23.49
C ASP A 140 7.71 -14.65 24.78
N PHE A 141 6.72 -15.54 24.96
CA PHE A 141 6.65 -16.50 26.06
C PHE A 141 6.12 -17.84 25.53
N ASN A 142 6.68 -18.93 26.02
CA ASN A 142 6.38 -20.27 25.51
C ASN A 142 6.39 -21.32 26.63
N GLY A 143 5.63 -21.06 27.69
CA GLY A 143 5.61 -21.88 28.90
C GLY A 143 4.91 -23.24 28.73
N GLY A 144 5.06 -24.10 29.73
CA GLY A 144 4.42 -25.42 29.79
C GLY A 144 4.83 -26.30 28.60
N HIS A 145 3.84 -26.93 27.96
CA HIS A 145 4.06 -27.71 26.74
C HIS A 145 4.16 -26.87 25.46
N ARG A 146 4.38 -25.55 25.61
CA ARG A 146 4.58 -24.60 24.51
C ARG A 146 3.33 -24.41 23.65
N TRP A 147 3.41 -23.45 22.73
CA TRP A 147 2.46 -23.33 21.63
C TRP A 147 2.40 -24.60 20.78
N LYS A 148 1.20 -24.94 20.35
CA LYS A 148 0.96 -26.01 19.37
C LYS A 148 -0.04 -25.53 18.33
N VAL A 149 0.08 -26.09 17.14
CA VAL A 149 -0.91 -25.92 16.06
C VAL A 149 -1.77 -27.16 15.98
N GLU A 150 -3.08 -26.96 15.86
CA GLU A 150 -4.07 -28.03 15.72
C GLU A 150 -5.09 -27.67 14.64
N SER A 151 -5.74 -28.71 14.08
CA SER A 151 -6.79 -28.55 13.08
C SER A 151 -8.17 -28.36 13.73
N LEU A 152 -9.05 -27.65 13.03
CA LEU A 152 -10.45 -27.50 13.41
C LEU A 152 -11.28 -28.74 13.02
N PRO A 153 -12.30 -29.12 13.82
CA PRO A 153 -12.57 -28.62 15.17
C PRO A 153 -11.60 -29.21 16.19
N GLY A 154 -11.24 -28.40 17.19
CA GLY A 154 -10.43 -28.85 18.31
C GLY A 154 -11.20 -29.76 19.28
N ALA A 155 -10.50 -30.61 20.03
CA ALA A 155 -11.12 -31.45 21.07
C ALA A 155 -11.89 -30.60 22.09
N HIS A 156 -13.15 -30.92 22.41
CA HIS A 156 -13.99 -30.11 23.31
C HIS A 156 -14.15 -28.64 22.84
N GLY A 157 -14.13 -28.39 21.53
CA GLY A 157 -14.41 -27.10 20.92
C GLY A 157 -15.51 -27.18 19.87
N THR A 158 -15.77 -26.04 19.24
CA THR A 158 -16.69 -25.91 18.11
C THR A 158 -15.93 -25.53 16.84
N ASP A 159 -16.57 -25.75 15.69
CA ASP A 159 -16.05 -25.28 14.40
C ASP A 159 -15.95 -23.76 14.35
N PHE A 160 -15.02 -23.26 13.54
CA PHE A 160 -14.90 -21.84 13.26
C PHE A 160 -16.00 -21.39 12.29
N PRO A 161 -16.59 -20.19 12.45
CA PRO A 161 -17.68 -19.72 11.58
C PRO A 161 -17.32 -19.65 10.09
N ASP A 162 -16.07 -19.34 9.76
CA ASP A 162 -15.57 -19.33 8.38
C ASP A 162 -14.90 -20.68 8.02
N LEU A 163 -15.52 -21.40 7.08
CA LEU A 163 -15.03 -22.70 6.62
C LEU A 163 -13.64 -22.66 5.96
N ARG A 164 -13.12 -21.48 5.59
CA ARG A 164 -11.78 -21.33 5.02
C ARG A 164 -10.67 -21.44 6.07
N VAL A 165 -10.99 -21.20 7.34
CA VAL A 165 -10.04 -21.35 8.45
C VAL A 165 -9.99 -22.83 8.84
N LYS A 166 -8.81 -23.45 8.76
CA LYS A 166 -8.63 -24.89 9.00
C LYS A 166 -7.82 -25.22 10.25
N LYS A 167 -7.02 -24.29 10.73
CA LYS A 167 -6.12 -24.49 11.88
C LYS A 167 -6.21 -23.34 12.87
N TYR A 168 -5.70 -23.60 14.08
CA TYR A 168 -5.55 -22.62 15.13
C TYR A 168 -4.27 -22.86 15.93
N PHE A 169 -3.83 -21.82 16.64
CA PHE A 169 -2.80 -21.92 17.66
C PHE A 169 -3.43 -22.19 19.02
N VAL A 170 -2.83 -23.05 19.83
CA VAL A 170 -3.29 -23.32 21.20
C VAL A 170 -2.16 -23.22 22.21
N THR A 171 -2.50 -22.66 23.36
CA THR A 171 -1.60 -22.42 24.48
C THR A 171 -1.66 -23.55 25.51
N SER A 172 -0.65 -23.59 26.39
CA SER A 172 -0.53 -24.60 27.43
C SER A 172 -0.98 -24.06 28.80
N PHE A 173 -0.50 -24.67 29.89
CA PHE A 173 -0.85 -24.33 31.27
C PHE A 173 -0.03 -23.19 31.88
N GLU A 174 1.12 -22.86 31.28
CA GLU A 174 1.85 -21.63 31.59
C GLU A 174 1.68 -20.61 30.46
N LEU A 175 2.05 -19.36 30.76
CA LEU A 175 1.88 -18.25 29.84
C LEU A 175 2.58 -18.50 28.50
N CYS A 176 1.78 -18.43 27.44
CA CYS A 176 2.23 -18.49 26.06
C CYS A 176 1.80 -17.18 25.39
N LEU A 177 2.74 -16.40 24.86
CA LEU A 177 2.49 -15.17 24.13
C LEU A 177 3.32 -15.19 22.84
N LYS A 178 2.72 -14.69 21.76
CA LYS A 178 3.40 -14.48 20.49
C LYS A 178 3.10 -13.11 19.91
N SER A 179 4.04 -12.57 19.15
CA SER A 179 3.95 -11.24 18.57
C SER A 179 4.39 -11.17 17.10
N GLN A 180 3.93 -10.13 16.42
CA GLN A 180 4.43 -9.67 15.13
C GLN A 180 4.58 -8.15 15.15
N LEU A 181 5.69 -7.68 14.60
CA LEU A 181 5.96 -6.26 14.38
C LEU A 181 5.79 -5.96 12.90
N ILE A 182 4.82 -5.12 12.58
CA ILE A 182 4.49 -4.71 11.21
C ILE A 182 5.19 -3.38 10.92
N ASP A 183 6.00 -3.32 9.85
CA ASP A 183 6.57 -2.08 9.31
C ASP A 183 5.64 -1.51 8.24
N LEU A 184 4.90 -0.45 8.59
CA LEU A 184 3.90 0.14 7.69
C LEU A 184 4.51 0.70 6.40
N LYS A 185 5.75 1.19 6.44
CA LYS A 185 6.45 1.72 5.27
C LYS A 185 6.83 0.59 4.31
N ALA A 186 7.33 -0.51 4.84
CA ALA A 186 7.61 -1.72 4.06
C ALA A 186 6.32 -2.30 3.44
N GLU A 187 5.19 -2.22 4.15
CA GLU A 187 3.88 -2.65 3.65
C GLU A 187 3.27 -1.68 2.60
N GLY A 188 3.89 -0.53 2.36
CA GLY A 188 3.53 0.42 1.30
C GLY A 188 2.83 1.70 1.78
N TYR A 189 2.62 1.88 3.08
CA TYR A 189 2.03 3.07 3.69
C TYR A 189 3.13 4.08 4.00
N TRP A 190 3.21 5.16 3.21
CA TRP A 190 4.25 6.17 3.37
C TRP A 190 3.98 7.13 4.53
N GLU A 191 5.02 7.83 4.96
CA GLU A 191 5.01 8.64 6.18
C GLU A 191 3.98 9.78 6.16
N GLU A 192 3.91 10.53 5.06
CA GLU A 192 2.91 11.61 4.91
C GLU A 192 1.47 11.07 4.98
N LEU A 193 1.20 9.88 4.45
CA LEU A 193 -0.13 9.24 4.54
C LEU A 193 -0.51 9.02 6.01
N LEU A 194 0.40 8.42 6.77
CA LEU A 194 0.19 8.07 8.17
C LEU A 194 0.14 9.30 9.08
N ASP A 195 0.91 10.34 8.77
CA ASP A 195 0.99 11.53 9.62
C ASP A 195 -0.16 12.51 9.35
N ARG A 196 -0.53 12.70 8.08
CA ARG A 196 -1.54 13.69 7.67
C ARG A 196 -2.95 13.10 7.65
N PHE A 197 -3.13 11.98 6.95
CA PHE A 197 -4.46 11.41 6.69
C PHE A 197 -4.92 10.46 7.79
N ARG A 198 -3.96 9.82 8.48
CA ARG A 198 -4.22 8.95 9.66
C ARG A 198 -5.38 7.99 9.41
N PRO A 199 -5.28 7.14 8.36
CA PRO A 199 -6.33 6.18 8.03
C PRO A 199 -6.58 5.23 9.19
N ASP A 200 -7.82 4.81 9.41
CA ASP A 200 -8.15 3.91 10.52
C ASP A 200 -7.37 2.60 10.40
N ILE A 201 -6.77 2.17 11.50
CA ILE A 201 -6.08 0.87 11.61
C ILE A 201 -7.03 -0.07 12.37
N VAL A 202 -7.52 -1.09 11.68
CA VAL A 202 -8.48 -2.05 12.21
C VAL A 202 -7.75 -3.34 12.57
N VAL A 203 -7.92 -3.76 13.82
CA VAL A 203 -7.37 -4.98 14.39
C VAL A 203 -8.53 -5.92 14.70
N THR A 204 -8.41 -7.17 14.28
CA THR A 204 -9.29 -8.24 14.75
C THR A 204 -8.49 -9.45 15.21
N ASP A 205 -9.04 -10.19 16.16
CA ASP A 205 -8.50 -11.48 16.58
C ASP A 205 -9.64 -12.38 17.05
N TRP A 206 -9.46 -13.69 16.94
CA TRP A 206 -10.45 -14.66 17.38
C TRP A 206 -9.85 -15.60 18.40
N PHE A 207 -10.59 -15.83 19.49
CA PHE A 207 -10.21 -16.79 20.52
C PHE A 207 -11.36 -17.72 20.90
N ALA A 208 -11.02 -18.93 21.38
CA ALA A 208 -11.97 -19.88 21.92
C ALA A 208 -11.36 -20.67 23.09
N PRO A 209 -12.14 -20.98 24.14
CA PRO A 209 -11.75 -21.91 25.19
C PRO A 209 -12.01 -23.36 24.77
N ARG A 210 -11.70 -24.30 25.67
CA ARG A 210 -12.25 -25.65 25.65
C ARG A 210 -13.44 -25.74 26.61
N ALA A 211 -14.37 -26.67 26.38
CA ALA A 211 -15.50 -26.88 27.31
C ALA A 211 -15.01 -27.43 28.65
N ASP A 212 -14.00 -28.29 28.63
CA ASP A 212 -13.53 -29.05 29.79
C ASP A 212 -12.46 -28.32 30.62
N CYS A 213 -12.01 -27.13 30.23
CA CYS A 213 -11.02 -26.36 31.00
C CYS A 213 -11.23 -24.84 30.89
N GLY A 214 -11.08 -24.15 32.03
CA GLY A 214 -11.03 -22.70 32.05
C GLY A 214 -9.69 -22.16 31.55
N CYS A 215 -9.69 -20.95 31.00
CA CYS A 215 -8.47 -20.35 30.46
C CYS A 215 -8.51 -18.82 30.51
N THR A 216 -7.36 -18.19 30.33
CA THR A 216 -7.22 -16.73 30.27
C THR A 216 -6.64 -16.32 28.93
N TYR A 217 -7.31 -15.42 28.21
CA TYR A 217 -6.85 -14.83 26.95
C TYR A 217 -6.41 -13.38 27.14
N ASN A 218 -5.36 -12.97 26.44
CA ASN A 218 -4.80 -11.63 26.48
C ASN A 218 -4.43 -11.16 25.06
N ILE A 219 -4.67 -9.89 24.76
CA ILE A 219 -4.26 -9.21 23.53
C ILE A 219 -3.73 -7.81 23.86
N LYS A 220 -2.68 -7.43 23.14
CA LYS A 220 -1.99 -6.15 23.26
C LYS A 220 -1.57 -5.68 21.88
N VAL A 221 -2.10 -4.55 21.45
CA VAL A 221 -1.70 -3.92 20.19
C VAL A 221 -1.22 -2.49 20.42
N LYS A 222 -0.05 -2.16 19.89
CA LYS A 222 0.57 -0.84 20.06
C LYS A 222 0.90 -0.23 18.70
N LEU A 223 0.56 1.05 18.55
CA LEU A 223 1.08 1.90 17.49
C LEU A 223 2.37 2.55 17.97
N LEU A 224 3.45 2.38 17.21
CA LEU A 224 4.80 2.79 17.61
C LEU A 224 5.38 3.82 16.64
N SER A 225 6.20 4.73 17.18
CA SER A 225 7.00 5.67 16.38
C SER A 225 8.18 5.01 15.67
N ALA A 226 8.93 5.78 14.87
CA ALA A 226 10.19 5.34 14.26
C ALA A 226 11.21 4.83 15.29
N ASP A 227 11.21 5.41 16.49
CA ASP A 227 12.09 5.05 17.62
C ASP A 227 11.48 3.98 18.53
N TYR A 228 10.43 3.30 18.09
CA TYR A 228 9.67 2.29 18.84
C TYR A 228 8.99 2.82 20.12
N ILE A 229 8.75 4.13 20.21
CA ILE A 229 8.01 4.74 21.32
C ILE A 229 6.52 4.47 21.12
N VAL A 230 5.83 4.06 22.19
CA VAL A 230 4.38 3.80 22.14
C VAL A 230 3.61 5.12 22.00
N LEU A 231 2.90 5.28 20.89
CA LEU A 231 2.05 6.45 20.62
C LEU A 231 0.59 6.22 21.02
N LYS A 232 0.10 4.99 20.84
CA LYS A 232 -1.26 4.57 21.23
C LYS A 232 -1.27 3.07 21.48
N SER A 233 -2.11 2.59 22.40
CA SER A 233 -2.19 1.18 22.73
C SER A 233 -3.63 0.73 22.99
N PHE A 234 -3.92 -0.50 22.58
CA PHE A 234 -5.11 -1.26 22.93
C PHE A 234 -4.68 -2.45 23.78
N GLU A 235 -5.01 -2.39 25.07
CA GLU A 235 -4.64 -3.40 26.07
C GLU A 235 -5.85 -3.66 26.98
N PRO A 236 -6.90 -4.35 26.49
CA PRO A 236 -8.04 -4.70 27.32
C PRO A 236 -7.59 -5.61 28.48
N PRO A 237 -8.30 -5.61 29.61
CA PRO A 237 -8.06 -6.57 30.68
C PRO A 237 -8.11 -8.02 30.16
N PRO A 238 -7.32 -8.95 30.73
CA PRO A 238 -7.37 -10.35 30.33
C PRO A 238 -8.80 -10.93 30.46
N VAL A 239 -9.21 -11.66 29.44
CA VAL A 239 -10.52 -12.33 29.42
C VAL A 239 -10.39 -13.66 30.14
N ASN A 240 -11.08 -13.80 31.26
CA ASN A 240 -11.12 -15.04 32.04
C ASN A 240 -12.35 -15.85 31.67
N ILE A 241 -12.13 -17.08 31.22
CA ILE A 241 -13.19 -17.99 30.77
C ILE A 241 -13.25 -19.16 31.73
N GLN A 242 -14.44 -19.42 32.26
CA GLN A 242 -14.67 -20.52 33.20
C GLN A 242 -14.77 -21.87 32.49
N GLN A 243 -14.49 -22.93 33.23
CA GLN A 243 -14.78 -24.30 32.80
C GLN A 243 -16.28 -24.45 32.52
N TRP A 244 -16.63 -25.33 31.57
CA TRP A 244 -18.01 -25.58 31.11
C TRP A 244 -18.66 -24.37 30.43
N SER A 245 -17.85 -23.50 29.82
CA SER A 245 -18.29 -22.41 28.93
C SER A 245 -18.86 -22.93 27.60
N ASP A 246 -19.50 -22.05 26.83
CA ASP A 246 -20.16 -22.40 25.56
C ASP A 246 -19.19 -22.67 24.39
N THR A 247 -17.87 -22.61 24.63
CA THR A 247 -16.80 -22.95 23.68
C THR A 247 -16.80 -22.19 22.36
N LYS A 248 -17.54 -21.08 22.29
CA LYS A 248 -17.70 -20.34 21.06
C LYS A 248 -16.45 -19.53 20.75
N TRP A 249 -16.14 -19.49 19.45
CA TRP A 249 -15.21 -18.53 18.90
C TRP A 249 -15.75 -17.12 19.09
N THR A 250 -14.96 -16.29 19.77
CA THR A 250 -15.29 -14.89 20.09
C THR A 250 -14.33 -13.98 19.35
N GLU A 251 -14.88 -13.04 18.61
CA GLU A 251 -14.10 -11.99 17.95
C GLU A 251 -13.80 -10.85 18.93
N VAL A 252 -12.56 -10.38 18.92
CA VAL A 252 -12.16 -9.10 19.48
C VAL A 252 -11.84 -8.18 18.32
N SER A 253 -12.42 -6.97 18.32
CA SER A 253 -12.17 -5.97 17.29
C SER A 253 -11.85 -4.61 17.93
N HIS A 254 -10.85 -3.94 17.37
CA HIS A 254 -10.48 -2.59 17.78
C HIS A 254 -10.05 -1.76 16.57
N THR A 255 -10.50 -0.51 16.52
CA THR A 255 -10.11 0.44 15.49
C THR A 255 -9.35 1.61 16.11
N PHE A 256 -8.11 1.80 15.70
CA PHE A 256 -7.38 3.03 16.00
C PHE A 256 -7.75 4.10 14.99
N SER A 257 -8.62 5.01 15.43
CA SER A 257 -8.89 6.29 14.76
C SER A 257 -8.17 7.43 15.48
N ASP A 258 -7.96 8.55 14.78
CA ASP A 258 -7.38 9.79 15.33
C ASP A 258 -6.11 9.54 16.18
N TYR A 259 -5.22 8.65 15.73
CA TYR A 259 -3.95 8.44 16.41
C TYR A 259 -2.99 9.64 16.20
N PRO A 260 -1.99 9.83 17.07
CA PRO A 260 -0.98 10.87 16.86
C PRO A 260 -0.21 10.63 15.56
N PRO A 261 0.29 11.70 14.90
CA PRO A 261 1.25 11.54 13.81
C PRO A 261 2.52 10.84 14.32
N GLY A 262 3.30 10.27 13.40
CA GLY A 262 4.57 9.60 13.69
C GLY A 262 4.46 8.08 13.79
N VAL A 263 3.28 7.48 13.61
CA VAL A 263 3.13 6.00 13.60
C VAL A 263 3.91 5.41 12.43
N ARG A 264 4.76 4.42 12.72
CA ARG A 264 5.58 3.69 11.73
C ARG A 264 5.46 2.18 11.87
N TYR A 265 5.24 1.68 13.09
CA TYR A 265 5.07 0.26 13.33
C TYR A 265 3.79 -0.07 14.10
N ILE A 266 3.31 -1.29 13.92
CA ILE A 266 2.26 -1.89 14.73
C ILE A 266 2.84 -3.13 15.39
N HIS A 267 2.84 -3.16 16.72
CA HIS A 267 3.19 -4.36 17.47
C HIS A 267 1.92 -5.06 17.92
N PHE A 268 1.62 -6.22 17.34
CA PHE A 268 0.51 -7.09 17.70
C PHE A 268 1.03 -8.23 18.57
N GLN A 269 0.42 -8.45 19.73
CA GLN A 269 0.74 -9.56 20.64
C GLN A 269 -0.54 -10.15 21.22
N HIS A 270 -0.60 -11.47 21.31
CA HIS A 270 -1.70 -12.16 21.98
C HIS A 270 -1.27 -13.50 22.57
N GLY A 271 -2.16 -14.11 23.34
CA GLY A 271 -2.00 -15.46 23.84
C GLY A 271 -2.70 -15.64 25.18
N GLY A 272 -2.12 -16.47 26.05
CA GLY A 272 -2.75 -16.83 27.30
C GLY A 272 -2.23 -18.11 27.91
N LYS A 273 -3.05 -18.68 28.78
CA LYS A 273 -2.79 -19.95 29.48
C LYS A 273 -4.09 -20.56 29.99
N ASP A 274 -4.04 -21.83 30.40
CA ASP A 274 -5.13 -22.44 31.16
C ASP A 274 -5.23 -21.88 32.60
N THR A 275 -6.32 -22.22 33.30
CA THR A 275 -6.49 -21.91 34.74
C THR A 275 -6.42 -23.12 35.65
N GLN A 276 -6.40 -24.35 35.10
CA GLN A 276 -6.41 -25.60 35.87
C GLN A 276 -5.03 -26.22 36.06
N TYR A 277 -4.01 -25.66 35.40
CA TYR A 277 -2.63 -26.16 35.40
C TYR A 277 -2.52 -27.61 34.91
N TRP A 278 -3.28 -27.97 33.87
CA TRP A 278 -3.31 -29.32 33.34
C TRP A 278 -2.25 -29.51 32.25
N ALA A 279 -1.43 -30.54 32.41
CA ALA A 279 -0.39 -30.88 31.44
C ALA A 279 -1.02 -31.12 30.04
N GLY A 280 -0.60 -30.34 29.04
CA GLY A 280 -1.14 -30.39 27.69
C GLY A 280 -1.53 -29.01 27.14
N TRP A 281 -2.50 -28.99 26.23
CA TRP A 281 -2.96 -27.80 25.53
C TRP A 281 -4.40 -27.50 25.91
N TYR A 282 -4.54 -26.90 27.09
CA TYR A 282 -5.83 -26.56 27.69
C TYR A 282 -6.08 -25.05 27.80
N GLY A 283 -5.13 -24.22 27.37
CA GLY A 283 -5.28 -22.76 27.35
C GLY A 283 -6.16 -22.26 26.19
N PRO A 284 -6.29 -20.93 26.00
CA PRO A 284 -7.02 -20.39 24.86
C PRO A 284 -6.44 -20.85 23.52
N ARG A 285 -7.35 -21.03 22.57
CA ARG A 285 -7.10 -21.17 21.14
C ARG A 285 -7.21 -19.81 20.48
N VAL A 286 -6.33 -19.50 19.54
CA VAL A 286 -6.38 -18.25 18.76
C VAL A 286 -6.15 -18.51 17.28
N THR A 287 -6.86 -17.81 16.41
CA THR A 287 -6.71 -17.93 14.95
C THR A 287 -7.29 -16.71 14.25
N ASN A 288 -7.13 -16.64 12.91
CA ASN A 288 -7.75 -15.63 12.06
C ASN A 288 -7.48 -14.17 12.51
N SER A 289 -6.29 -13.93 13.07
CA SER A 289 -5.86 -12.59 13.48
C SER A 289 -5.67 -11.69 12.26
N SER A 290 -6.04 -10.43 12.36
CA SER A 290 -5.89 -9.48 11.25
C SER A 290 -5.55 -8.08 11.70
N VAL A 291 -4.68 -7.43 10.94
CA VAL A 291 -4.43 -5.99 11.01
C VAL A 291 -4.58 -5.44 9.60
N THR A 292 -5.47 -4.46 9.41
CA THR A 292 -5.72 -3.82 8.12
C THR A 292 -5.74 -2.30 8.27
N VAL A 293 -5.27 -1.58 7.26
CA VAL A 293 -5.47 -0.13 7.15
C VAL A 293 -6.68 0.10 6.26
N SER A 294 -7.67 0.82 6.78
CA SER A 294 -8.92 1.07 6.06
C SER A 294 -8.83 2.31 5.18
N SER A 295 -9.78 2.47 4.26
CA SER A 295 -9.95 3.69 3.47
C SER A 295 -10.68 4.81 4.21
N LYS A 296 -11.21 4.53 5.41
CA LYS A 296 -11.82 5.54 6.29
C LYS A 296 -10.72 6.32 7.02
N MET A 297 -10.94 7.62 7.14
CA MET A 297 -10.01 8.57 7.74
C MET A 297 -10.71 9.32 8.87
N ALA A 298 -9.95 9.70 9.88
CA ALA A 298 -10.49 10.19 11.13
C ALA A 298 -11.14 11.60 11.05
N ARG A 299 -11.03 12.33 9.92
CA ARG A 299 -11.85 13.50 9.56
C ARG A 299 -11.63 13.95 8.11
N SER A 300 -12.72 14.17 7.38
CA SER A 300 -12.71 15.09 6.22
C SER A 300 -12.36 16.50 6.72
N PRO A 301 -11.39 17.21 6.14
CA PRO A 301 -11.23 18.63 6.42
C PRO A 301 -12.52 19.33 5.98
N ALA A 302 -13.15 20.08 6.88
CA ALA A 302 -14.29 20.92 6.51
C ALA A 302 -13.89 21.85 5.35
N PRO A 303 -14.77 22.11 4.36
CA PRO A 303 -14.52 23.16 3.40
C PRO A 303 -14.39 24.48 4.16
N SER A 304 -13.30 25.22 3.90
CA SER A 304 -13.08 26.55 4.43
C SER A 304 -14.28 27.42 4.08
N THR A 305 -15.09 27.78 5.06
CA THR A 305 -16.13 28.79 4.91
C THR A 305 -15.46 30.12 4.58
N SER A 306 -15.60 30.54 3.32
CA SER A 306 -15.43 31.93 2.93
C SER A 306 -16.36 32.80 3.77
N GLN A 307 -15.81 33.85 4.36
CA GLN A 307 -16.57 34.83 5.16
C GLN A 307 -17.72 35.43 4.34
N PRO A 308 -18.90 35.66 4.94
CA PRO A 308 -19.91 36.49 4.30
C PRO A 308 -19.47 37.96 4.31
N GLU A 309 -19.63 38.58 3.15
CA GLU A 309 -19.47 40.01 2.90
C GLU A 309 -20.28 40.85 3.89
N THR A 310 -19.65 41.94 4.31
CA THR A 310 -20.29 43.06 4.99
C THR A 310 -21.19 43.77 4.00
N THR A 311 -22.50 43.77 4.23
CA THR A 311 -23.42 44.70 3.56
C THR A 311 -24.01 45.63 4.60
N GLN A 312 -23.69 46.91 4.45
CA GLN A 312 -24.30 48.03 5.17
C GLN A 312 -25.79 48.14 4.84
N GLY A 313 -26.57 48.54 5.84
CA GLY A 313 -27.94 49.04 5.75
C GLY A 313 -28.29 49.75 7.04
#